data_AF-A0A9P7QKV5-F1
#
_entry.id   AF-A0A9P7QKV5-F1
#
_cell.length_a   1.000
_cell.length_b   1.000
_cell.length_c   1.000
_cell.angle_alpha   90.00
_cell.angle_beta   90.00
_cell.angle_gamma   90.00
#
_symmetry.space_group_name_H-M   'P 1'
#
loop_
_entity.id
_entity.type
_entity.pdbx_description
1 polymer ?
#
loop_
_entity_poly.entity_id
_entity_poly.type
_entity_poly.pdbx_seq_one_letter_code
_entity_poly.pdbx_strand_id
1 'polypeptide(L)'
;MDVVGGRNYHGSIVFEDGKAWLARFRLPNHNAPPVEERNFDRRSEFATYRFLAEAAIPVPRVYDYADDEGPSNAVGAGYILHR
;
A
#
# COMPACT_ATOMS: atom_id res chain seq x y z
N MET A 1 -0.43 16.65 0.48
CA MET A 1 1.03 16.72 0.29
C MET A 1 1.47 15.33 -0.08
N ASP A 2 1.92 15.14 -1.31
CA ASP A 2 2.48 13.86 -1.72
C ASP A 2 3.90 13.76 -1.15
N VAL A 3 4.15 12.71 -0.38
CA VAL A 3 5.46 12.49 0.25
C VAL A 3 6.13 11.34 -0.49
N VAL A 4 7.23 11.66 -1.16
CA VAL A 4 8.11 10.67 -1.77
C VAL A 4 9.02 10.14 -0.67
N GLY A 5 8.73 8.94 -0.17
CA GLY A 5 9.52 8.29 0.88
C GLY A 5 10.39 7.19 0.31
N GLY A 6 11.67 7.46 0.06
CA GLY A 6 12.69 6.46 -0.31
C GLY A 6 12.33 5.57 -1.51
N ARG A 7 11.63 4.46 -1.26
CA ARG A 7 11.21 3.46 -2.27
C ARG A 7 9.70 3.47 -2.56
N ASN A 8 8.91 4.23 -1.82
CA ASN A 8 7.46 4.30 -1.98
C ASN A 8 7.00 5.73 -2.24
N TYR A 9 5.95 5.85 -3.04
CA TYR A 9 5.16 7.04 -3.21
C TYR A 9 3.93 6.95 -2.31
N HIS A 10 3.72 7.97 -1.48
CA HIS A 10 2.52 8.13 -0.67
C HIS A 10 1.69 9.28 -1.24
N GLY A 11 0.56 8.93 -1.85
CA GLY A 11 -0.36 9.89 -2.47
C GLY A 11 -1.71 9.88 -1.78
N SER A 12 -2.36 11.04 -1.73
CA SER A 12 -3.74 11.11 -1.23
C SER A 12 -4.73 10.89 -2.38
N ILE A 13 -5.68 9.97 -2.19
CA ILE A 13 -6.79 9.74 -3.12
C ILE A 13 -8.06 10.29 -2.48
N VAL A 14 -8.72 11.21 -3.17
CA VAL A 14 -10.04 11.71 -2.77
C VAL A 14 -11.10 10.95 -3.57
N PHE A 15 -11.94 10.19 -2.89
CA PHE A 15 -13.06 9.49 -3.52
C PHE A 15 -14.24 10.42 -3.76
N GLU A 16 -15.20 9.97 -4.57
CA GLU A 16 -16.41 10.74 -4.93
C GLU A 16 -17.22 11.18 -3.69
N ASP A 17 -17.16 10.43 -2.60
CA ASP A 17 -17.79 10.77 -1.32
C ASP A 17 -17.04 11.85 -0.52
N GLY A 18 -15.99 12.45 -1.11
CA GLY A 18 -15.17 13.49 -0.51
C GLY A 18 -14.17 12.99 0.53
N LYS A 19 -14.10 11.67 0.80
CA LYS A 19 -13.13 11.14 1.77
C LYS A 19 -11.75 11.01 1.14
N ALA A 20 -10.75 11.52 1.84
CA ALA A 20 -9.35 11.36 1.49
C ALA A 20 -8.77 10.09 2.14
N TRP A 21 -8.05 9.31 1.36
CA TRP A 21 -7.34 8.10 1.78
C TRP A 21 -5.87 8.22 1.38
N LEU A 22 -5.01 7.53 2.11
CA LEU A 22 -3.59 7.51 1.79
C LEU A 22 -3.29 6.21 1.05
N ALA A 23 -2.97 6.33 -0.23
CA ALA A 23 -2.52 5.20 -1.04
C ALA A 23 -1.01 5.20 -1.11
N ARG A 24 -0.44 4.01 -0.96
CA ARG A 24 1.01 3.81 -1.00
C ARG A 24 1.38 2.86 -2.10
N PHE A 25 2.23 3.34 -3.01
CA PHE A 25 2.71 2.62 -4.18
C PHE A 25 4.22 2.46 -4.09
N ARG A 26 4.77 1.40 -4.69
CA ARG A 26 6.22 1.29 -4.84
C ARG A 26 6.66 2.10 -6.07
N LEU A 27 7.72 2.88 -5.93
CA LEU A 27 8.31 3.60 -7.06
C LEU A 27 9.07 2.61 -7.96
N PRO A 28 9.02 2.76 -9.30
CA PRO A 28 9.86 1.99 -10.21
C PRO A 28 11.33 2.19 -9.83
N ASN A 29 12.06 1.09 -9.61
CA ASN A 29 13.47 1.13 -9.26
C ASN A 29 14.23 0.03 -10.02
N HIS A 30 15.38 0.40 -10.58
CA HIS A 30 16.27 -0.50 -11.31
C HIS A 30 16.81 -1.65 -10.44
N ASN A 31 16.86 -1.46 -9.12
CA ASN A 31 17.29 -2.48 -8.13
C ASN A 31 16.09 -3.03 -7.32
N ALA A 32 14.90 -3.06 -7.89
CA ALA A 32 13.75 -3.63 -7.20
C ALA A 32 13.92 -5.16 -7.05
N PRO A 33 13.57 -5.75 -5.88
CA PRO A 33 13.53 -7.19 -5.74
C PRO A 33 12.51 -7.81 -6.72
N PRO A 34 12.61 -9.13 -6.97
CA PRO A 34 11.65 -9.88 -7.79
C PRO A 34 10.19 -9.61 -7.40
N VAL A 35 9.28 -9.72 -8.37
CA VAL A 35 7.85 -9.39 -8.19
C VAL A 35 7.25 -10.17 -7.03
N GLU A 36 7.61 -11.44 -6.89
CA GLU A 36 7.13 -12.36 -5.87
C GLU A 36 7.53 -11.88 -4.47
N GLU A 37 8.78 -11.46 -4.29
CA GLU A 37 9.29 -10.91 -3.04
C GLU A 37 8.59 -9.59 -2.70
N ARG A 38 8.39 -8.71 -3.69
CA ARG A 38 7.67 -7.44 -3.48
C ARG A 38 6.23 -7.66 -3.02
N ASN A 39 5.55 -8.61 -3.64
CA ASN A 39 4.18 -8.98 -3.30
C ASN A 39 4.12 -9.63 -1.91
N PHE A 40 5.08 -10.49 -1.59
CA PHE A 40 5.20 -11.09 -0.26
C PHE A 40 5.41 -10.03 0.83
N ASP A 41 6.37 -9.12 0.64
CA ASP A 41 6.63 -7.99 1.54
C ASP A 41 5.36 -7.19 1.80
N ARG A 42 4.62 -6.87 0.74
CA ARG A 42 3.40 -6.06 0.82
C ARG A 42 2.28 -6.77 1.57
N ARG A 43 2.06 -8.06 1.28
CA ARG A 43 1.09 -8.92 1.99
C ARG A 43 1.44 -9.05 3.47
N SER A 44 2.72 -9.27 3.77
CA SER A 44 3.24 -9.36 5.15
C SER A 44 3.06 -8.06 5.92
N GLU A 45 3.32 -6.93 5.27
CA GLU A 45 3.12 -5.60 5.85
C GLU A 45 1.64 -5.32 6.13
N PHE A 46 0.75 -5.61 5.17
CA PHE A 46 -0.69 -5.47 5.36
C PHE A 46 -1.18 -6.32 6.56
N ALA A 47 -0.76 -7.59 6.62
CA ALA A 47 -1.10 -8.48 7.73
C ALA A 47 -0.57 -7.96 9.08
N THR A 48 0.63 -7.37 9.09
CA THR A 48 1.23 -6.79 10.30
C THR A 48 0.44 -5.58 10.79
N TYR A 49 0.04 -4.66 9.90
CA TYR A 49 -0.82 -3.54 10.28
C TYR A 49 -2.16 -4.01 10.84
N ARG A 50 -2.77 -5.03 10.23
CA ARG A 50 -4.01 -5.66 10.74
C ARG A 50 -3.83 -6.20 12.15
N PHE A 51 -2.78 -6.99 12.37
CA PHE A 51 -2.44 -7.54 13.68
C PHE A 51 -2.20 -6.45 14.73
N LEU A 52 -1.42 -5.42 14.41
CA LEU A 52 -1.14 -4.30 15.32
C LEU A 52 -2.41 -3.51 15.69
N ALA A 53 -3.30 -3.30 14.72
CA ALA A 53 -4.58 -2.65 14.98
C ALA A 53 -5.48 -3.51 15.89
N GLU A 54 -5.51 -4.82 15.69
CA GLU A 54 -6.21 -5.78 16.56
C GLU A 54 -5.61 -5.81 17.98
N ALA A 55 -4.30 -5.64 18.10
CA ALA A 55 -3.59 -5.49 19.37
C ALA A 55 -3.73 -4.10 20.02
N ALA A 56 -4.63 -3.24 19.51
CA ALA A 56 -4.87 -1.87 19.98
C ALA A 56 -3.64 -0.95 19.96
N ILE A 57 -2.63 -1.25 19.14
CA ILE A 57 -1.48 -0.37 18.91
C ILE A 57 -1.93 0.77 17.97
N PRO A 58 -1.59 2.04 18.28
CA PRO A 58 -1.96 3.17 17.43
C PRO A 58 -1.14 3.17 16.14
N VAL A 59 -1.67 2.50 15.11
CA VAL A 59 -1.14 2.45 13.74
C VAL A 59 -2.18 2.94 12.74
N PRO A 60 -1.77 3.46 11.56
CA PRO A 60 -2.69 3.72 10.46
C PRO A 60 -3.51 2.48 10.12
N ARG A 61 -4.82 2.63 9.90
CA ARG A 61 -5.65 1.49 9.54
C ARG A 61 -5.46 1.18 8.07
N VAL A 62 -5.19 -0.09 7.77
CA VAL A 62 -5.16 -0.60 6.40
C VAL A 62 -6.52 -1.19 6.04
N TYR A 63 -6.95 -0.96 4.80
CA TYR A 63 -8.28 -1.36 4.33
C TYR A 63 -8.21 -2.29 3.12
N ASP A 64 -7.25 -2.05 2.23
CA ASP A 64 -7.08 -2.85 1.03
C ASP A 64 -5.61 -2.90 0.59
N TYR A 65 -5.27 -3.91 -0.20
CA TYR A 65 -3.97 -4.02 -0.86
C TYR A 65 -4.10 -4.80 -2.18
N ALA A 66 -3.17 -4.56 -3.10
CA ALA A 66 -3.06 -5.36 -4.31
C ALA A 66 -1.61 -5.63 -4.69
N ASP A 67 -1.41 -6.74 -5.41
CA ASP A 67 -0.13 -7.12 -6.00
C ASP A 67 0.10 -6.44 -7.35
N ASP A 68 1.37 -6.32 -7.75
CA ASP A 68 1.75 -5.54 -8.95
C ASP A 68 1.04 -6.00 -10.24
N GLU A 69 0.83 -7.30 -10.41
CA GLU A 69 0.19 -7.90 -11.60
C GLU A 69 -0.95 -8.87 -11.21
N GLY A 70 -1.61 -8.61 -10.08
CA GLY A 70 -2.75 -9.43 -9.67
C GLY A 70 -3.90 -9.38 -10.69
N PRO A 71 -4.58 -10.49 -11.01
CA PRO A 71 -5.65 -10.50 -12.01
C PRO A 71 -6.85 -9.61 -11.66
N SER A 72 -7.00 -9.25 -10.39
CA SER A 72 -8.02 -8.32 -9.89
C SER A 72 -7.53 -6.87 -9.75
N ASN A 73 -6.24 -6.58 -9.99
CA ASN A 73 -5.68 -5.26 -9.80
C ASN A 73 -5.80 -4.39 -11.06
N ALA A 74 -6.88 -3.60 -11.14
CA ALA A 74 -7.09 -2.65 -12.24
C ALA A 74 -6.16 -1.41 -12.18
N VAL A 75 -5.44 -1.20 -11.09
CA VAL A 75 -4.57 -0.03 -10.89
C VAL A 75 -3.24 -0.16 -11.65
N GLY A 76 -2.83 -1.39 -11.97
CA GLY A 76 -1.60 -1.67 -12.73
C GLY A 76 -0.30 -1.49 -11.92
N ALA A 77 -0.41 -1.30 -10.60
CA ALA A 77 0.72 -1.27 -9.68
C ALA A 77 0.27 -1.77 -8.30
N GLY A 78 1.19 -2.40 -7.56
CA GLY A 78 0.88 -2.92 -6.24
C GLY A 78 0.77 -1.80 -5.21
N TYR A 79 -0.26 -1.85 -4.36
CA TYR A 79 -0.57 -0.78 -3.42
C TYR A 79 -1.01 -1.28 -2.03
N ILE A 80 -0.92 -0.40 -1.04
CA ILE A 80 -1.65 -0.50 0.23
C ILE A 80 -2.48 0.76 0.41
N LEU A 81 -3.74 0.60 0.81
CA LEU A 81 -4.68 1.69 1.06
C LEU A 81 -4.91 1.86 2.56
N HIS A 82 -4.60 3.06 3.06
CA HIS A 82 -4.69 3.45 4.47
C HIS A 82 -5.75 4.53 4.71
N ARG A 83 -6.24 4.61 5.96
CA ARG A 83 -7.01 5.73 6.50
C ARG A 83 -6.63 6.04 7.94
#